data_AF-A0A7X6Q233-F1
#
_entry.id   AF-A0A7X6Q233-F1
#
_cell.length_a   1.000
_cell.length_b   1.000
_cell.length_c   1.000
_cell.angle_alpha   90.00
_cell.angle_beta   90.00
_cell.angle_gamma   90.00
#
_symmetry.space_group_name_H-M   'P 1'
#
loop_
_entity.id
_entity.type
_entity.pdbx_description
1 polymer ?
#
loop_
_entity_poly.entity_id
_entity_poly.type
_entity_poly.pdbx_seq_one_letter_code
_entity_poly.pdbx_strand_id
1 'polypeptide(L)'
;MHENINPLTAGLAAFSSELPHHVIVDLEGDSIRHLAFIEENEIAYLASNEPEGFSSFVDKLLSEMFAAYEKISFEADDIDPQATILRLKFHADRKASFDTYIRSTITATL
;
A
#
# COMPACT_ATOMS: atom_id res chain seq x y z
N MET A 1 13.73 9.33 8.20
CA MET A 1 14.01 8.49 7.01
C MET A 1 12.70 8.20 6.29
N HIS A 2 12.20 9.18 5.55
CA HIS A 2 11.25 9.05 4.42
C HIS A 2 11.57 10.16 3.38
N GLU A 3 12.61 10.98 3.63
CA GLU A 3 12.90 12.20 2.86
C GLU A 3 13.62 11.92 1.54
N ASN A 4 14.36 10.81 1.43
CA ASN A 4 15.11 10.46 0.22
C ASN A 4 14.32 9.62 -0.80
N ILE A 5 13.06 9.29 -0.50
CA ILE A 5 12.12 8.64 -1.43
C ILE A 5 10.86 9.50 -1.45
N ASN A 6 10.98 10.83 -1.59
CA ASN A 6 9.81 11.68 -1.72
C ASN A 6 9.38 11.67 -3.20
N PRO A 7 8.26 11.01 -3.57
CA PRO A 7 7.78 10.96 -4.96
C PRO A 7 7.46 12.36 -5.51
N LEU A 8 7.31 13.36 -4.64
CA LEU A 8 7.08 14.76 -4.98
C LEU A 8 8.35 15.49 -5.45
N THR A 9 9.54 14.87 -5.33
CA THR A 9 10.81 15.44 -5.84
C THR A 9 11.29 14.81 -7.14
N ALA A 10 10.71 13.68 -7.55
CA ALA A 10 10.93 13.10 -8.86
C ALA A 10 10.10 13.87 -9.90
N GLY A 11 10.72 14.22 -11.03
CA GLY A 11 9.97 14.78 -12.16
C GLY A 11 8.97 13.75 -12.70
N LEU A 12 7.84 14.21 -13.24
CA LEU A 12 6.77 13.32 -13.75
C LEU A 12 7.29 12.19 -14.65
N ALA A 13 8.28 12.46 -15.51
CA ALA A 13 8.86 11.46 -16.38
C ALA A 13 9.64 10.36 -15.63
N ALA A 14 10.37 10.72 -14.58
CA ALA A 14 11.10 9.79 -13.72
C ALA A 14 10.11 8.97 -12.86
N PHE A 15 9.11 9.64 -12.29
CA PHE A 15 8.00 8.99 -11.59
C PHE A 15 7.24 8.01 -12.51
N SER A 16 6.97 8.40 -13.76
CA SER A 16 6.32 7.53 -14.73
C SER A 16 7.20 6.39 -15.25
N SER A 17 8.53 6.56 -15.25
CA SER A 17 9.45 5.46 -15.60
C SER A 17 9.71 4.50 -14.45
N GLU A 18 9.51 4.95 -13.20
CA GLU A 18 9.63 4.15 -11.98
C GLU A 18 8.28 3.66 -11.45
N LEU A 19 7.16 4.07 -12.07
CA LEU A 19 5.86 3.44 -11.87
C LEU A 19 6.09 1.92 -11.97
N PRO A 20 5.84 1.16 -10.91
CA PRO A 20 6.26 -0.20 -10.77
C PRO A 20 5.64 -0.99 -11.89
N HIS A 21 6.36 -2.02 -12.30
CA HIS A 21 5.99 -2.93 -13.37
C HIS A 21 4.63 -3.63 -13.14
N HIS A 22 3.98 -3.43 -11.99
CA HIS A 22 2.75 -4.09 -11.57
C HIS A 22 1.74 -3.09 -10.97
N VAL A 23 1.14 -2.25 -11.82
CA VAL A 23 -0.12 -1.57 -11.49
C VAL A 23 -1.28 -2.45 -11.94
N ILE A 24 -2.18 -2.81 -11.02
CA ILE A 24 -3.44 -3.50 -11.35
C ILE A 24 -4.55 -2.45 -11.36
N VAL A 25 -5.26 -2.34 -12.48
CA VAL A 25 -6.34 -1.38 -12.68
C VAL A 25 -7.66 -2.05 -12.99
N ASP A 26 -8.74 -1.50 -12.46
CA ASP A 26 -10.09 -1.71 -12.96
C ASP A 26 -10.52 -0.46 -13.75
N LEU A 27 -10.96 -0.66 -14.99
CA LEU A 27 -11.30 0.42 -15.91
C LEU A 27 -12.80 0.48 -16.15
N GLU A 28 -13.35 1.69 -16.16
CA GLU A 28 -14.69 1.97 -16.69
C GLU A 28 -14.56 2.88 -17.92
N GLY A 29 -14.61 2.26 -19.10
CA GLY A 29 -14.24 2.94 -20.35
C GLY A 29 -12.76 3.34 -20.33
N ASP A 30 -12.48 4.63 -20.47
CA ASP A 30 -11.13 5.20 -20.44
C ASP A 30 -10.71 5.71 -19.04
N SER A 31 -11.57 5.55 -18.04
CA SER A 31 -11.33 6.02 -16.68
C SER A 31 -10.87 4.90 -15.76
N ILE A 32 -9.85 5.18 -14.94
CA ILE A 32 -9.44 4.29 -13.86
C ILE A 32 -10.47 4.40 -12.73
N ARG A 33 -11.13 3.28 -12.44
CA ARG A 33 -12.14 3.17 -11.39
C ARG A 33 -11.51 2.79 -10.06
N HIS A 34 -10.68 1.74 -10.09
CA HIS A 34 -9.91 1.23 -8.96
C HIS A 34 -8.48 0.98 -9.41
N LEU A 35 -7.51 1.21 -8.54
CA LEU A 35 -6.12 0.88 -8.80
C LEU A 35 -5.43 0.37 -7.55
N ALA A 36 -4.49 -0.55 -7.78
CA ALA A 36 -3.54 -1.01 -6.79
C ALA A 36 -2.14 -0.88 -7.37
N PHE A 37 -1.26 -0.31 -6.58
CA PHE A 37 0.15 -0.20 -6.87
C PHE A 37 0.90 -1.25 -6.05
N ILE A 38 1.65 -2.11 -6.72
CA ILE A 38 2.32 -3.25 -6.12
C ILE A 38 3.84 -3.11 -6.29
N GLU A 39 4.57 -3.23 -5.19
CA GLU A 39 6.03 -3.36 -5.17
C GLU A 39 6.38 -4.76 -4.67
N GLU A 40 6.85 -5.64 -5.55
CA GLU A 40 7.06 -7.06 -5.23
C GLU A 40 5.81 -7.70 -4.58
N ASN A 41 5.89 -8.07 -3.31
CA ASN A 41 4.81 -8.69 -2.55
C ASN A 41 4.04 -7.68 -1.66
N GLU A 42 4.27 -6.38 -1.84
CA GLU A 42 3.65 -5.31 -1.08
C GLU A 42 2.56 -4.59 -1.89
N ILE A 43 1.39 -4.40 -1.29
CA ILE A 43 0.40 -3.44 -1.78
C ILE A 43 0.76 -2.08 -1.18
N ALA A 44 1.52 -1.27 -1.94
CA ALA A 44 2.02 0.00 -1.43
C ALA A 44 0.95 1.10 -1.48
N TYR A 45 0.07 1.09 -2.50
CA TYR A 45 -1.04 2.04 -2.58
C TYR A 45 -2.32 1.42 -3.14
N LEU A 46 -3.44 1.90 -2.61
CA LEU A 46 -4.78 1.66 -3.13
C LEU A 46 -5.44 3.00 -3.44
N ALA A 47 -6.14 3.08 -4.56
CA ALA A 47 -6.98 4.23 -4.85
C ALA A 47 -8.27 3.78 -5.54
N SER A 48 -9.33 4.52 -5.24
CA SER A 48 -10.64 4.31 -5.83
C SER A 48 -11.33 5.65 -6.04
N ASN A 49 -11.89 5.84 -7.24
CA ASN A 49 -12.72 7.02 -7.52
C ASN A 49 -14.17 6.83 -7.07
N GLU A 50 -14.58 5.58 -6.78
CA GLU A 50 -15.91 5.27 -6.27
C GLU A 50 -15.92 4.08 -5.30
N PRO A 51 -16.77 4.07 -4.27
CA PRO A 51 -16.86 2.96 -3.32
C PRO A 51 -17.42 1.67 -3.93
N GLU A 52 -18.32 1.80 -4.91
CA GLU A 52 -18.99 0.67 -5.55
C GLU A 52 -17.97 -0.24 -6.23
N GLY A 53 -18.07 -1.55 -6.01
CA GLY A 53 -17.18 -2.53 -6.65
C GLY A 53 -15.78 -2.64 -6.03
N PHE A 54 -15.32 -1.67 -5.24
CA PHE A 54 -13.95 -1.66 -4.70
C PHE A 54 -13.64 -2.89 -3.84
N SER A 55 -14.60 -3.32 -3.02
CA SER A 55 -14.45 -4.55 -2.22
C SER A 55 -14.22 -5.80 -3.07
N SER A 56 -14.87 -5.90 -4.24
CA SER A 56 -14.69 -7.00 -5.19
C SER A 56 -13.39 -6.86 -5.98
N PHE A 57 -12.94 -5.64 -6.25
CA PHE A 57 -11.61 -5.38 -6.80
C PHE A 57 -10.52 -5.89 -5.84
N VAL A 58 -10.65 -5.59 -4.54
CA VAL A 58 -9.73 -6.08 -3.51
C VAL A 58 -9.69 -7.61 -3.45
N ASP A 59 -10.84 -8.29 -3.60
CA ASP A 59 -10.87 -9.76 -3.62
C ASP A 59 -10.05 -10.33 -4.79
N LYS A 60 -10.18 -9.73 -5.99
CA LYS A 60 -9.41 -10.14 -7.17
C LYS A 60 -7.92 -9.85 -6.99
N LEU A 61 -7.58 -8.65 -6.50
CA LEU A 61 -6.22 -8.25 -6.18
C LEU A 61 -5.54 -9.27 -5.27
N LEU A 62 -6.19 -9.63 -4.14
CA LEU A 62 -5.65 -10.61 -3.20
C LEU A 62 -5.49 -11.99 -3.84
N SER A 63 -6.45 -12.42 -4.66
CA SER A 63 -6.35 -13.69 -5.37
C SER A 63 -5.14 -13.75 -6.30
N GLU A 64 -4.90 -12.70 -7.10
CA GLU A 64 -3.74 -12.61 -7.99
C GLU A 64 -2.42 -12.58 -7.21
N MET A 65 -2.36 -11.77 -6.14
CA MET A 65 -1.14 -11.65 -5.34
C MET A 65 -0.80 -12.94 -4.57
N PHE A 66 -1.79 -13.65 -4.02
CA PHE A 66 -1.54 -14.94 -3.35
C PHE A 66 -1.22 -16.07 -4.35
N ALA A 67 -1.54 -15.91 -5.63
CA ALA A 67 -1.06 -16.82 -6.68
C ALA A 67 0.44 -16.62 -6.96
N ALA A 68 0.95 -15.39 -6.81
CA ALA A 68 2.33 -15.03 -7.08
C ALA A 68 3.26 -15.11 -5.86
N TYR A 69 2.73 -14.86 -4.66
CA TYR A 69 3.51 -14.68 -3.44
C TYR A 69 2.96 -15.50 -2.28
N GLU A 70 3.86 -16.12 -1.49
CA GLU A 70 3.48 -16.83 -0.27
C GLU A 70 2.95 -15.88 0.83
N LYS A 71 3.45 -14.64 0.84
CA LYS A 71 3.15 -13.62 1.85
C LYS A 71 2.96 -12.28 1.18
N ILE A 72 1.98 -11.53 1.64
CA ILE A 72 1.70 -10.16 1.18
C ILE A 72 1.87 -9.20 2.36
N SER A 73 2.48 -8.04 2.11
CA SER A 73 2.53 -6.91 3.05
C SER A 73 1.66 -5.76 2.55
N PHE A 74 1.11 -4.99 3.48
CA PHE A 74 0.43 -3.74 3.21
C PHE A 74 0.33 -2.90 4.49
N GLU A 75 0.35 -1.59 4.34
CA GLU A 75 0.03 -0.68 5.43
C GLU A 75 -1.47 -0.39 5.44
N ALA A 76 -2.07 -0.42 6.64
CA ALA A 76 -3.47 -0.08 6.83
C ALA A 76 -3.66 0.59 8.19
N ASP A 77 -3.50 1.92 8.18
CA ASP A 77 -3.92 2.77 9.27
C ASP A 77 -5.43 3.06 9.21
N ASP A 78 -5.96 3.71 10.24
CA ASP A 78 -7.41 3.99 10.36
C ASP A 78 -7.84 5.26 9.60
N ILE A 79 -6.94 5.89 8.84
CA ILE A 79 -7.21 7.17 8.15
C ILE A 79 -7.56 6.91 6.67
N ASP A 80 -7.04 5.84 6.07
CA ASP A 80 -7.34 5.44 4.69
C ASP A 80 -8.54 4.46 4.62
N PRO A 81 -9.69 4.86 4.04
CA PRO A 81 -10.85 4.00 3.87
C PRO A 81 -10.59 2.79 2.97
N GLN A 82 -9.78 2.95 1.92
CA GLN A 82 -9.42 1.88 0.99
C GLN A 82 -8.55 0.84 1.69
N ALA A 83 -7.52 1.28 2.41
CA ALA A 83 -6.67 0.39 3.20
C ALA A 83 -7.46 -0.30 4.33
N THR A 84 -8.46 0.38 4.90
CA THR A 84 -9.40 -0.22 5.86
C THR A 84 -10.22 -1.36 5.23
N ILE A 85 -10.73 -1.19 4.01
CA ILE A 85 -11.47 -2.25 3.30
C ILE A 85 -10.57 -3.46 3.05
N LEU A 86 -9.33 -3.24 2.62
CA LEU A 86 -8.32 -4.30 2.47
C LEU A 86 -8.09 -5.03 3.79
N ARG A 87 -7.85 -4.30 4.88
CA ARG A 87 -7.63 -4.87 6.21
C ARG A 87 -8.79 -5.74 6.68
N LEU A 88 -10.03 -5.32 6.42
CA LEU A 88 -11.23 -6.06 6.81
C LEU A 88 -11.40 -7.41 6.09
N LYS A 89 -10.65 -7.67 5.01
CA LYS A 89 -10.60 -9.00 4.38
C LYS A 89 -9.89 -10.05 5.24
N PHE A 90 -9.12 -9.61 6.25
CA PHE A 90 -8.35 -10.48 7.12
C PHE A 90 -8.95 -10.52 8.53
N HIS A 91 -9.12 -11.73 9.06
CA HIS A 91 -9.45 -11.93 10.46
C HIS A 91 -8.18 -11.83 11.31
N ALA A 92 -7.77 -10.61 11.65
CA ALA A 92 -6.67 -10.39 12.57
C ALA A 92 -7.20 -10.16 13.99
N ASP A 93 -6.98 -11.13 14.88
CA ASP A 93 -7.07 -10.89 16.33
C ASP A 93 -5.90 -9.99 16.74
N ARG A 94 -6.06 -8.67 16.55
CA ARG A 94 -5.04 -7.70 16.96
C ARG A 94 -5.08 -7.58 18.47
N LYS A 95 -4.19 -8.30 19.16
CA LYS A 95 -3.85 -7.96 20.54
C LYS A 95 -3.11 -6.63 20.51
N ALA A 96 -3.77 -5.56 20.95
CA ALA A 96 -3.14 -4.24 21.04
C ALA A 96 -1.83 -4.37 21.84
N SER A 97 -0.71 -4.03 21.20
CA SER A 97 0.61 -3.96 21.82
C SER A 97 1.15 -2.56 21.55
N PHE A 98 1.75 -1.96 22.56
CA PHE A 98 2.34 -0.64 22.47
C PHE A 98 3.83 -0.77 22.75
N ASP A 99 4.65 -0.55 21.73
CA ASP A 99 6.09 -0.51 21.90
C ASP A 99 6.50 0.90 22.34
N THR A 100 7.11 1.01 23.52
CA THR A 100 7.68 2.27 24.01
C THR A 100 9.16 2.30 23.68
N TYR A 101 9.57 3.19 22.79
CA TYR A 101 10.97 3.39 22.43
C TYR A 101 11.56 4.56 23.23
N ILE A 102 12.70 4.31 23.88
CA ILE A 102 13.49 5.38 24.53
C ILE A 102 14.68 5.69 23.64
N ARG A 103 14.74 6.94 23.16
CA ARG A 103 15.88 7.44 22.37
C ARG A 103 17.10 7.62 23.29
N SER A 104 18.07 6.71 23.20
CA SER A 104 19.36 6.84 23.89
C SER A 104 20.25 7.84 23.15
N THR A 105 20.62 8.94 23.80
CA THR A 105 21.70 9.84 23.32
C THR A 105 23.03 9.35 23.86
N ILE A 106 23.70 8.46 23.13
CA ILE A 106 25.10 8.14 23.39
C ILE A 106 25.93 9.35 22.94
N THR A 107 26.54 10.06 23.90
CA THR A 107 27.55 11.08 23.61
C THR A 107 28.88 10.36 23.46
N ALA A 108 29.33 10.14 22.22
CA ALA A 108 30.69 9.66 21.99
C ALA A 108 31.66 10.76 22.44
N THR A 109 32.39 10.50 23.52
CA THR A 109 33.55 11.32 23.90
C THR A 109 34.71 10.83 23.04
N LEU A 110 35.24 11.71 22.19
CA LEU A 110 36.49 11.50 21.44
C LEU A 110 37.69 11.57 22.38
#